data_AF-A0A165CVL8-F1
#
_entry.id   AF-A0A165CVL8-F1
#
_cell.length_a   1.000
_cell.length_b   1.000
_cell.length_c   1.000
_cell.angle_alpha   90.00
_cell.angle_beta   90.00
_cell.angle_gamma   90.00
#
_symmetry.space_group_name_H-M   'P 1'
#
loop_
_entity.id
_entity.type
_entity.pdbx_description
1 polymer ?
#
loop_
_entity_poly.entity_id
_entity_poly.type
_entity_poly.pdbx_seq_one_letter_code
_entity_poly.pdbx_strand_id
1 'polypeptide(L)'
;KVVTMFGIAQQGTNQRCNALQANMGVFLRLTRAPDILIQVLNHIGISVSNESIDRACASLNRACVARLAALGATLLAQLAYDNYNFMQRVAVPTLDDQSAFISATSALLILSHPSILREQFRHAIYMWWRNSAN
;
A
#
# COMPACT_ATOMS: atom_id res chain seq x y z
N LYS A 1 -34.64 -4.50 11.09
CA LYS A 1 -33.67 -5.52 10.59
C LYS A 1 -32.29 -4.92 10.36
N VAL A 2 -32.13 -3.92 9.49
CA VAL A 2 -30.84 -3.26 9.20
C VAL A 2 -30.20 -2.61 10.43
N VAL A 3 -30.98 -1.84 11.20
CA VAL A 3 -30.50 -1.19 12.45
C VAL A 3 -29.97 -2.21 13.47
N THR A 4 -30.64 -3.35 13.60
CA THR A 4 -30.22 -4.43 14.51
C THR A 4 -28.91 -5.07 14.05
N MET A 5 -28.72 -5.26 12.74
CA MET A 5 -27.47 -5.78 12.18
C MET A 5 -26.30 -4.81 12.39
N PHE A 6 -26.52 -3.51 12.21
CA PHE A 6 -25.52 -2.49 12.51
C PHE A 6 -25.14 -2.45 13.99
N GLY A 7 -26.12 -2.50 14.90
CA GLY A 7 -25.86 -2.55 16.34
C GLY A 7 -24.98 -3.75 16.74
N ILE A 8 -25.27 -4.94 16.21
CA ILE A 8 -24.47 -6.15 16.48
C ILE A 8 -23.05 -6.00 15.90
N ALA A 9 -22.90 -5.45 14.70
CA ALA A 9 -21.59 -5.23 14.07
C ALA A 9 -20.75 -4.15 14.77
N GLN A 10 -21.40 -3.10 15.31
CA GLN A 10 -20.74 -2.04 16.08
C GLN A 10 -20.31 -2.52 17.46
N GLN A 11 -21.07 -3.44 18.06
CA GLN A 11 -20.77 -4.01 19.38
C GLN A 11 -19.85 -5.23 19.32
N GLY A 12 -19.32 -5.56 18.13
CA GLY A 12 -18.31 -6.59 17.93
C GLY A 12 -16.98 -6.21 18.57
N THR A 13 -16.83 -6.41 19.87
CA THR A 13 -15.56 -6.27 20.60
C THR A 13 -14.58 -7.42 20.28
N ASN A 14 -15.06 -8.45 19.58
CA ASN A 14 -14.23 -9.56 19.12
C ASN A 14 -13.43 -9.14 17.88
N GLN A 15 -12.11 -9.28 17.94
CA GLN A 15 -11.19 -9.02 16.82
C GLN A 15 -11.51 -9.84 15.56
N ARG A 16 -12.25 -10.94 15.67
CA ARG A 16 -12.71 -11.75 14.53
C ARG A 16 -14.00 -11.23 13.88
N CYS A 17 -14.70 -10.31 14.53
CA CYS A 17 -15.99 -9.77 14.09
C CYS A 17 -15.95 -8.25 13.85
N ASN A 18 -14.76 -7.66 13.72
CA ASN A 18 -14.58 -6.22 13.54
C ASN A 18 -14.45 -5.79 12.06
N ALA A 19 -14.81 -6.66 11.10
CA ALA A 19 -14.60 -6.40 9.68
C ALA A 19 -15.23 -5.08 9.20
N LEU A 20 -16.41 -4.73 9.69
CA LEU A 20 -17.05 -3.44 9.38
C LEU A 20 -16.24 -2.26 9.91
N GLN A 21 -15.82 -2.32 11.19
CA GLN A 21 -15.03 -1.29 11.84
C GLN A 21 -13.64 -1.13 11.20
N ALA A 22 -13.03 -2.24 10.78
CA ALA A 22 -11.75 -2.26 10.08
C ALA A 22 -11.86 -1.61 8.70
N ASN A 23 -12.88 -1.98 7.91
CA ASN A 23 -13.12 -1.35 6.61
C ASN A 23 -13.40 0.14 6.74
N MET A 24 -14.20 0.54 7.74
CA MET A 24 -14.46 1.95 8.03
C MET A 24 -13.17 2.69 8.40
N GLY A 25 -12.34 2.13 9.30
CA GLY A 25 -11.08 2.73 9.68
C GLY A 25 -10.12 2.92 8.49
N VAL A 26 -9.99 1.91 7.64
CA VAL A 26 -9.19 2.01 6.41
C VAL A 26 -9.74 3.09 5.47
N PHE A 27 -11.06 3.13 5.27
CA PHE A 27 -11.69 4.16 4.43
C PHE A 27 -11.44 5.59 4.95
N LEU A 28 -11.60 5.80 6.26
CA LEU A 28 -11.33 7.09 6.90
C LEU A 28 -9.87 7.50 6.74
N ARG A 29 -8.93 6.56 6.88
CA ARG A 29 -7.51 6.84 6.67
C ARG A 29 -7.19 7.20 5.23
N LEU A 30 -7.78 6.50 4.25
CA LEU A 30 -7.58 6.76 2.82
C LEU A 30 -8.14 8.13 2.39
N THR A 31 -9.24 8.57 3.02
CA THR A 31 -9.85 9.89 2.78
C THR A 31 -9.20 11.01 3.57
N ARG A 32 -8.10 10.74 4.30
CA ARG A 32 -7.39 11.70 5.15
C ARG A 32 -8.30 12.34 6.20
N ALA A 33 -9.22 11.56 6.77
CA ALA A 33 -10.01 11.99 7.91
C ALA A 33 -9.09 12.40 9.08
N PRO A 34 -9.42 13.46 9.83
CA PRO A 34 -8.64 13.85 11.02
C PRO A 34 -8.57 12.72 12.04
N ASP A 35 -7.42 12.56 12.70
CA ASP A 35 -7.22 11.49 13.69
C ASP A 35 -8.23 11.55 14.84
N ILE A 36 -8.65 12.77 15.22
CA ILE A 36 -9.68 13.01 16.24
C ILE A 36 -11.02 12.40 15.82
N LEU A 37 -11.40 12.52 14.54
CA LEU A 37 -12.63 11.93 14.01
C LEU A 37 -12.58 10.40 14.09
N ILE A 38 -11.46 9.81 13.69
CA ILE A 38 -11.25 8.35 13.76
C ILE A 38 -11.30 7.89 15.23
N GLN A 39 -10.73 8.66 16.15
CA GLN A 39 -10.73 8.35 17.57
C GLN A 39 -12.14 8.38 18.18
N VAL A 40 -12.95 9.38 17.82
CA VAL A 40 -14.37 9.47 18.22
C VAL A 40 -15.16 8.29 17.67
N LEU A 41 -15.02 7.99 16.37
CA LEU A 41 -15.72 6.86 15.74
C LEU A 41 -15.29 5.51 16.30
N ASN A 42 -14.03 5.39 16.73
CA ASN A 42 -13.55 4.22 17.46
C ASN A 42 -14.24 4.06 18.82
N HIS A 43 -14.38 5.13 19.59
CA HIS A 43 -15.10 5.08 20.88
C HIS A 43 -16.60 4.75 20.73
N ILE A 44 -17.21 5.11 19.60
CA ILE A 44 -18.62 4.79 19.28
C ILE A 44 -18.75 3.36 18.69
N GLY A 45 -17.64 2.67 18.42
CA GLY A 45 -17.64 1.31 17.85
C GLY A 45 -17.93 1.26 16.34
N ILE A 46 -17.71 2.37 15.62
CA ILE A 46 -17.91 2.47 14.16
C ILE A 46 -16.60 2.21 13.41
N SER A 47 -15.45 2.55 13.99
CA SER A 47 -14.13 2.37 13.42
C SER A 47 -13.23 1.60 14.38
N VAL A 48 -12.14 1.04 13.87
CA VAL A 48 -11.00 0.63 14.72
C VAL A 48 -10.13 1.85 15.09
N SER A 49 -9.24 1.69 16.05
CA SER A 49 -8.30 2.74 16.47
C SER A 49 -7.28 3.10 15.39
N ASN A 50 -6.74 4.33 15.46
CA ASN A 50 -5.63 4.78 14.60
C ASN A 50 -4.45 3.79 14.61
N GLU A 51 -4.04 3.33 15.80
CA GLU A 51 -2.98 2.34 15.93
C GLU A 51 -3.30 1.02 15.22
N SER A 52 -4.56 0.58 15.25
CA SER A 52 -4.97 -0.66 14.59
C SER A 52 -4.89 -0.52 13.08
N ILE A 53 -5.25 0.65 12.53
CA ILE A 53 -5.10 0.98 11.11
C ILE A 53 -3.62 0.98 10.74
N ASP A 54 -2.77 1.66 11.52
CA ASP A 54 -1.33 1.72 11.27
C ASP A 54 -0.68 0.33 11.29
N ARG A 55 -1.03 -0.51 12.26
CA ARG A 55 -0.57 -1.90 12.33
C ARG A 55 -1.05 -2.72 11.13
N ALA A 56 -2.30 -2.54 10.70
CA ALA A 56 -2.83 -3.23 9.53
C ALA A 56 -2.08 -2.82 8.25
N CYS A 57 -1.86 -1.53 8.04
CA CYS A 57 -1.05 -1.01 6.92
C CYS A 57 0.39 -1.54 6.95
N ALA A 58 1.05 -1.51 8.12
CA ALA A 58 2.40 -2.04 8.27
C ALA A 58 2.47 -3.55 8.01
N SER A 59 1.48 -4.31 8.47
CA SER A 59 1.36 -5.75 8.23
C SER A 59 1.17 -6.05 6.74
N LEU A 60 0.25 -5.33 6.07
CA LEU A 60 0.00 -5.44 4.64
C LEU A 60 1.25 -5.11 3.83
N ASN A 61 1.98 -4.05 4.22
CA ASN A 61 3.22 -3.67 3.55
C ASN A 61 4.27 -4.79 3.66
N ARG A 62 4.49 -5.35 4.86
CA ARG A 62 5.40 -6.50 5.04
C ARG A 62 5.01 -7.70 4.18
N ALA A 63 3.72 -8.04 4.14
CA ALA A 63 3.23 -9.13 3.31
C ALA A 63 3.41 -8.85 1.81
N CYS A 64 3.18 -7.61 1.38
CA CYS A 64 3.39 -7.17 0.00
C CYS A 64 4.87 -7.28 -0.40
N VAL A 65 5.78 -6.75 0.43
CA VAL A 65 7.24 -6.84 0.20
C VAL A 65 7.69 -8.31 0.11
N ALA A 66 7.22 -9.17 1.01
CA ALA A 66 7.54 -10.59 0.96
C ALA A 66 7.05 -11.26 -0.34
N ARG A 67 5.82 -10.93 -0.80
CA ARG A 67 5.27 -11.43 -2.06
C ARG A 67 6.01 -10.91 -3.28
N LEU A 68 6.39 -9.63 -3.30
CA LEU A 68 7.17 -9.03 -4.37
C LEU A 68 8.57 -9.64 -4.46
N ALA A 69 9.23 -9.87 -3.33
CA ALA A 69 10.53 -10.54 -3.28
C ALA A 69 10.44 -12.00 -3.79
N ALA A 70 9.44 -12.75 -3.32
CA ALA A 70 9.19 -14.10 -3.78
C ALA A 70 8.92 -14.13 -5.29
N LEU A 71 8.13 -13.17 -5.80
CA LEU A 71 7.84 -13.05 -7.22
C LEU A 71 9.09 -12.70 -8.03
N GLY A 72 9.88 -11.72 -7.59
CA GLY A 72 11.13 -11.35 -8.25
C GLY A 72 12.12 -12.51 -8.35
N ALA A 73 12.17 -13.38 -7.32
CA ALA A 73 13.04 -14.56 -7.30
C ALA A 73 12.66 -15.64 -8.34
N THR A 74 11.44 -15.59 -8.89
CA THR A 74 11.02 -16.51 -9.96
C THR A 74 11.71 -16.23 -11.29
N LEU A 75 12.16 -14.99 -11.51
CA LEU A 75 12.61 -14.46 -12.81
C LEU A 75 11.51 -14.46 -13.90
N LEU A 76 10.25 -14.66 -13.50
CA LEU A 76 9.07 -14.63 -14.36
C LEU A 76 8.27 -13.33 -14.17
N ALA A 77 8.88 -12.32 -13.59
CA ALA A 77 8.29 -11.00 -13.47
C ALA A 77 9.21 -9.96 -14.13
N GLN A 78 8.60 -9.06 -14.88
CA GLN A 78 9.26 -7.91 -15.49
C GLN A 78 9.20 -6.74 -14.53
N LEU A 79 10.28 -5.97 -14.46
CA LEU A 79 10.38 -4.81 -13.60
C LEU A 79 10.33 -3.54 -14.47
N ALA A 80 9.30 -2.74 -14.26
CA ALA A 80 9.16 -1.43 -14.88
C ALA A 80 9.44 -0.35 -13.84
N TYR A 81 10.28 0.62 -14.20
CA TYR A 81 10.52 1.81 -13.38
C TYR A 81 9.95 3.03 -14.10
N ASP A 82 9.36 3.94 -13.33
CA ASP A 82 8.94 5.23 -13.84
C ASP A 82 9.27 6.33 -12.82
N ASN A 83 9.78 7.45 -13.33
CA ASN A 83 10.07 8.64 -12.55
C ASN A 83 8.92 9.61 -12.75
N TYR A 84 8.18 9.90 -11.70
CA TYR A 84 7.19 10.97 -11.75
C TYR A 84 7.63 12.15 -10.90
N ASN A 85 7.30 13.33 -11.40
CA ASN A 85 7.63 14.58 -10.78
C ASN A 85 6.35 15.34 -10.46
N PHE A 86 6.25 15.82 -9.23
CA PHE A 86 5.15 16.65 -8.78
C PHE A 86 5.63 18.04 -8.45
N MET A 87 4.83 19.03 -8.83
CA MET A 87 5.00 20.40 -8.39
C MET A 87 4.07 20.62 -7.20
N GLN A 88 4.62 20.66 -5.99
CA GLN A 88 3.89 21.11 -4.81
C GLN A 88 3.78 22.62 -4.90
N ARG A 89 2.64 23.09 -5.42
CA ARG A 89 2.34 24.52 -5.52
C ARG A 89 1.73 25.01 -4.23
N VAL A 90 2.33 26.05 -3.67
CA VAL A 90 1.71 26.87 -2.63
C VAL A 90 0.94 28.00 -3.30
N ALA A 91 -0.21 28.38 -2.73
CA ALA A 91 -1.06 29.43 -3.32
C ALA A 91 -0.37 30.80 -3.31
N VAL A 92 0.38 31.09 -2.25
CA VAL A 92 1.22 32.28 -2.09
C VAL A 92 2.55 31.83 -1.46
N PRO A 93 3.69 31.96 -2.15
CA PRO A 93 4.99 31.64 -1.57
C PRO A 93 5.34 32.59 -0.42
N THR A 94 5.73 32.05 0.72
CA THR A 94 6.28 32.80 1.86
C THR A 94 7.74 32.39 2.11
N LEU A 95 8.41 33.01 3.09
CA LEU A 95 9.77 32.62 3.48
C LEU A 95 9.83 31.17 3.99
N ASP A 96 8.78 30.73 4.71
CA ASP A 96 8.71 29.40 5.32
C ASP A 96 8.03 28.35 4.42
N ASP A 97 7.21 28.77 3.47
CA ASP A 97 6.46 27.89 2.55
C ASP A 97 6.70 28.29 1.09
N GLN A 98 7.57 27.55 0.41
CA GLN A 98 7.84 27.74 -1.02
C GLN A 98 7.31 26.58 -1.85
N SER A 99 7.08 26.85 -3.14
CA SER A 99 6.76 25.78 -4.08
C SER A 99 7.96 24.84 -4.20
N ALA A 100 7.72 23.55 -4.06
CA ALA A 100 8.76 22.53 -4.15
C ALA A 100 8.52 21.62 -5.35
N PHE A 101 9.62 21.19 -5.96
CA PHE A 101 9.60 20.09 -6.91
C PHE A 101 9.90 18.80 -6.17
N ILE A 102 8.95 17.87 -6.20
CA ILE A 102 9.09 16.57 -5.57
C ILE A 102 9.27 15.55 -6.68
N SER A 103 10.43 14.91 -6.70
CA SER A 103 10.70 13.77 -7.58
C SER A 103 10.55 12.48 -6.81
N ALA A 104 9.91 11.49 -7.43
CA ALA A 104 9.90 10.13 -6.89
C ALA A 104 9.99 9.11 -8.02
N THR A 105 10.66 8.00 -7.70
CA THR A 105 10.76 6.83 -8.58
C THR A 105 9.81 5.77 -8.06
N SER A 106 8.97 5.26 -8.95
CA SER A 106 8.11 4.12 -8.69
C SER A 106 8.57 2.92 -9.49
N ALA A 107 8.27 1.73 -8.96
CA ALA A 107 8.58 0.47 -9.60
C ALA A 107 7.34 -0.43 -9.60
N LEU A 108 7.16 -1.19 -10.68
CA LEU A 108 6.08 -2.14 -10.86
C LEU A 108 6.66 -3.50 -11.28
N LEU A 109 6.26 -4.56 -10.57
CA LEU A 109 6.50 -5.93 -10.99
C LEU A 109 5.29 -6.43 -11.78
N ILE A 110 5.51 -6.76 -13.05
CA ILE A 110 4.49 -7.26 -13.97
C ILE A 110 4.72 -8.77 -14.15
N LEU A 111 3.70 -9.57 -13.87
CA LEU A 111 3.76 -11.02 -14.11
C LEU A 111 3.91 -11.30 -15.60
N SER A 112 4.86 -12.18 -15.94
CA SER A 112 4.99 -12.68 -17.30
C SER A 112 3.80 -13.55 -17.67
N HIS A 113 3.53 -13.66 -18.98
CA HIS A 113 2.49 -14.56 -19.47
C HIS A 113 2.74 -16.00 -19.00
N PRO A 114 1.71 -16.79 -18.65
CA PRO A 114 1.88 -18.13 -18.09
C PRO A 114 2.65 -19.12 -18.98
N SER A 115 2.74 -18.87 -20.29
CA SER A 115 3.52 -19.69 -21.22
C SER A 115 5.03 -19.43 -21.16
N ILE A 116 5.47 -18.39 -20.45
CA ILE A 116 6.88 -18.03 -20.31
C ILE A 116 7.46 -18.85 -19.16
N LEU A 117 8.47 -19.66 -19.47
CA LEU A 117 9.14 -20.55 -18.53
C LEU A 117 10.51 -20.01 -18.13
N ARG A 118 10.92 -20.34 -16.91
CA ARG A 118 12.20 -19.88 -16.36
C ARG A 118 13.39 -20.36 -17.19
N GLU A 119 13.32 -21.54 -17.80
CA GLU A 119 14.44 -22.07 -18.60
C GLU A 119 14.75 -21.24 -19.85
N GLN A 120 13.78 -20.45 -20.32
CA GLN A 120 13.95 -19.56 -21.47
C GLN A 120 14.89 -18.39 -21.13
N PHE A 121 15.00 -18.00 -19.85
CA PHE A 121 15.87 -16.92 -19.40
C PHE A 121 17.28 -17.35 -18.98
N ARG A 122 17.63 -18.65 -19.04
CA ARG A 122 18.94 -19.15 -18.59
C ARG A 122 20.13 -18.46 -19.26
N HIS A 123 19.99 -18.15 -20.56
CA HIS A 123 21.05 -17.48 -21.33
C HIS A 123 21.05 -15.96 -21.13
N ALA A 124 19.90 -15.36 -20.81
CA ALA A 124 19.83 -13.93 -20.52
C ALA A 124 20.64 -13.59 -19.26
N ILE A 125 20.58 -14.44 -18.23
CA ILE A 125 21.40 -14.32 -17.02
C ILE A 125 22.88 -14.40 -17.39
N TYR A 126 23.29 -15.41 -18.18
CA TYR A 126 24.67 -15.55 -18.63
C TYR A 126 25.17 -14.32 -19.41
N MET A 127 24.36 -13.80 -20.33
CA MET A 127 24.72 -12.60 -21.10
C MET A 127 24.84 -11.36 -20.23
N TRP A 128 23.95 -11.18 -19.25
CA TRP A 128 24.03 -10.05 -18.30
C TRP A 128 25.35 -10.10 -17.54
N TRP A 129 25.69 -11.23 -16.91
CA TRP A 129 26.95 -11.37 -16.17
C TRP A 129 28.19 -11.12 -17.02
N ARG A 130 28.19 -11.59 -18.27
CA ARG A 130 29.29 -11.35 -19.20
C ARG A 130 29.45 -9.87 -19.56
N ASN A 131 28.35 -9.13 -19.70
CA ASN A 131 28.38 -7.73 -20.11
C ASN A 131 28.71 -6.78 -18.95
N SER A 132 28.38 -7.15 -17.70
CA SER A 132 28.74 -6.38 -16.50
C SER A 132 30.22 -6.50 -16.10
N ALA A 133 30.96 -7.44 -16.69
CA ALA A 133 32.36 -7.72 -16.37
C ALA A 133 33.35 -7.00 -17.31
N ASN A 134 32.85 -6.25 -18.30
CA ASN A 134 33.60 -5.29 -19.13
C ASN A 134 33.31 -3.87 -18.65
#